data_AF-A0A519D0U2-F1
#
_entry.id   AF-A0A519D0U2-F1
#
_cell.length_a   1.000
_cell.length_b   1.000
_cell.length_c   1.000
_cell.angle_alpha   90.00
_cell.angle_beta   90.00
_cell.angle_gamma   90.00
#
_symmetry.space_group_name_H-M   'P 1'
#
loop_
_entity.id
_entity.type
_entity.pdbx_description
1 polymer ?
#
loop_
_entity_poly.entity_id
_entity_poly.type
_entity_poly.pdbx_seq_one_letter_code
_entity_poly.pdbx_strand_id
1 'polypeptide(L)'
;MAKAIMHKHERLIEELPPIIAARQNELDTSEPLAKQARKQRDEINVKVAKLKTERNDCTAKAKVQRLLANDLRATLESEGKLKNPDPKWAREKLNDDIINLENELQTQAGDHKSEQKVLRKIRNLQAEHGVWVASRVANNPEMKDFADASESMKRLYDQADKAHQAMLELVEENEQQHEFYSMHEEARRGANSQLQRTEAALKTSTIAINNWQGRLEKGFVNLLKDAEQVKAGGNSTIAIRRKAKLAAEAAVEVQEEE
;
A
#
# COMPACT_ATOMS: atom_id res chain seq x y z
N MET A 1 14.09 -42.33 -33.82
CA MET A 1 13.66 -40.99 -33.35
C MET A 1 12.86 -41.08 -32.03
N ALA A 2 11.68 -41.72 -31.98
CA ALA A 2 10.87 -41.81 -30.75
C ALA A 2 11.63 -42.36 -29.52
N LYS A 3 12.38 -43.46 -29.68
CA LYS A 3 13.23 -44.03 -28.61
C LYS A 3 14.29 -43.04 -28.08
N ALA A 4 14.87 -42.21 -28.94
CA ALA A 4 15.87 -41.21 -28.54
C ALA A 4 15.24 -40.04 -27.76
N ILE A 5 14.00 -39.65 -28.12
CA ILE A 5 13.23 -38.64 -27.39
C ILE A 5 12.88 -39.16 -26.00
N MET A 6 12.40 -40.40 -25.89
CA MET A 6 12.11 -41.04 -24.60
C MET A 6 13.35 -41.11 -23.72
N HIS A 7 14.47 -41.60 -24.24
CA HIS A 7 15.72 -41.71 -23.48
C HIS A 7 16.21 -40.35 -22.94
N LYS A 8 15.98 -39.25 -23.67
CA LYS A 8 16.27 -37.90 -23.17
C LYS A 8 15.37 -37.54 -21.98
N HIS A 9 14.08 -37.86 -22.06
CA HIS A 9 13.14 -37.59 -20.97
C HIS A 9 13.33 -38.53 -19.77
N GLU A 10 13.76 -39.77 -19.98
CA GLU A 10 14.11 -40.72 -18.92
C GLU A 10 15.25 -40.16 -18.06
N ARG A 11 16.33 -39.67 -18.70
CA ARG A 11 17.40 -38.95 -18.00
C ARG A 11 16.90 -37.74 -17.21
N LEU A 12 16.01 -36.93 -17.80
CA LEU A 12 15.44 -35.79 -17.10
C LEU A 12 14.61 -36.22 -15.87
N ILE A 13 13.87 -37.32 -15.94
CA ILE A 13 13.12 -37.86 -14.80
C ILE A 13 14.05 -38.35 -13.69
N GLU A 14 15.23 -38.87 -14.03
CA GLU A 14 16.25 -39.29 -13.06
C GLU A 14 16.94 -38.08 -12.41
N GLU A 15 17.23 -37.03 -13.18
CA GLU A 15 17.99 -35.85 -12.73
C GLU A 15 17.15 -34.80 -12.00
N LEU A 16 15.87 -34.63 -12.35
CA LEU A 16 15.02 -33.56 -11.80
C LEU A 16 14.62 -33.72 -10.33
N PRO A 17 14.33 -34.92 -9.77
CA PRO A 17 13.93 -35.08 -8.37
C PRO A 17 14.91 -34.49 -7.33
N PRO A 18 16.23 -34.74 -7.39
CA PRO A 18 17.16 -34.11 -6.44
C PRO A 18 17.21 -32.58 -6.61
N ILE A 19 17.04 -32.08 -7.84
CA ILE A 19 16.96 -30.64 -8.11
C ILE A 19 15.68 -30.05 -7.49
N ILE A 20 14.54 -30.72 -7.63
CA ILE A 20 13.28 -30.32 -7.00
C ILE A 20 13.43 -30.27 -5.48
N ALA A 21 14.02 -31.29 -4.86
CA ALA A 21 14.27 -31.30 -3.43
C ALA A 21 15.16 -30.13 -2.98
N ALA A 22 16.21 -29.80 -3.75
CA ALA A 22 17.04 -28.63 -3.48
C ALA A 22 16.26 -27.32 -3.59
N ARG A 23 15.42 -27.16 -4.62
CA ARG A 23 14.57 -25.96 -4.79
C ARG A 23 13.48 -25.85 -3.73
N GLN A 24 12.95 -26.99 -3.27
CA GLN A 24 12.02 -27.01 -2.15
C GLN A 24 12.69 -26.53 -0.87
N ASN A 25 13.90 -26.99 -0.57
CA ASN A 25 14.68 -26.51 0.58
C ASN A 25 14.99 -25.00 0.48
N GLU A 26 15.37 -24.50 -0.70
CA GLU A 26 15.56 -23.07 -0.94
C GLU A 26 14.26 -22.26 -0.66
N LEU A 27 13.10 -22.79 -1.06
CA LEU A 27 11.81 -22.17 -0.77
C LEU A 27 11.48 -22.21 0.72
N ASP A 28 11.66 -23.37 1.36
CA ASP A 28 11.38 -23.59 2.79
C ASP A 28 12.25 -22.68 3.68
N THR A 29 13.46 -22.35 3.25
CA THR A 29 14.32 -21.36 3.93
C THR A 29 13.93 -19.91 3.65
N SER A 30 13.50 -19.59 2.42
CA SER A 30 13.17 -18.22 2.02
C SER A 30 11.80 -17.75 2.52
N GLU A 31 10.83 -18.66 2.61
CA GLU A 31 9.47 -18.37 3.02
C GLU A 31 9.34 -17.76 4.43
N PRO A 32 9.95 -18.33 5.50
CA PRO A 32 9.87 -17.74 6.83
C PRO A 32 10.51 -16.34 6.89
N LEU A 33 11.63 -16.13 6.18
CA LEU A 33 12.31 -14.83 6.13
C LEU A 33 11.43 -13.77 5.46
N ALA A 34 10.81 -14.09 4.32
CA ALA A 34 9.88 -13.19 3.65
C ALA A 34 8.64 -12.88 4.51
N LYS A 35 8.10 -13.89 5.22
CA LYS A 35 6.97 -13.71 6.15
C LYS A 35 7.35 -12.80 7.32
N GLN A 36 8.54 -12.99 7.90
CA GLN A 36 9.03 -12.16 9.00
C GLN A 36 9.26 -10.72 8.55
N ALA A 37 9.96 -10.51 7.43
CA ALA A 37 10.22 -9.18 6.88
C ALA A 37 8.89 -8.45 6.54
N ARG A 38 7.92 -9.18 5.99
CA ARG A 38 6.57 -8.65 5.74
C ARG A 38 5.92 -8.17 7.04
N LYS A 39 5.94 -9.01 8.09
CA LYS A 39 5.34 -8.69 9.38
C LYS A 39 5.97 -7.43 9.99
N GLN A 40 7.30 -7.33 9.99
CA GLN A 40 8.03 -6.17 10.52
C GLN A 40 7.68 -4.89 9.75
N ARG A 41 7.70 -4.94 8.41
CA ARG A 41 7.29 -3.81 7.57
C ARG A 41 5.84 -3.40 7.84
N ASP A 42 4.92 -4.36 7.90
CA ASP A 42 3.49 -4.09 8.11
C ASP A 42 3.22 -3.51 9.52
N GLU A 43 3.95 -3.94 10.54
CA GLU A 43 3.90 -3.36 11.89
C GLU A 43 4.31 -1.88 11.90
N ILE A 44 5.40 -1.51 11.20
CA ILE A 44 5.82 -0.11 11.07
C ILE A 44 4.80 0.68 10.26
N ASN A 45 4.29 0.13 9.15
CA ASN A 45 3.26 0.78 8.33
C ASN A 45 2.02 1.14 9.17
N VAL A 46 1.58 0.23 10.03
CA VAL A 46 0.45 0.47 10.95
C VAL A 46 0.78 1.59 11.94
N LYS A 47 1.99 1.64 12.50
CA LYS A 47 2.42 2.74 13.39
C LYS A 47 2.44 4.08 12.67
N VAL A 48 3.05 4.15 11.49
CA VAL A 48 3.10 5.35 10.64
C VAL A 48 1.70 5.82 10.27
N ALA A 49 0.79 4.90 9.91
CA ALA A 49 -0.60 5.23 9.61
C ALA A 49 -1.32 5.83 10.82
N LYS A 50 -1.13 5.26 12.03
CA LYS A 50 -1.70 5.79 13.28
C LYS A 50 -1.19 7.20 13.60
N LEU A 51 0.10 7.46 13.43
CA LEU A 51 0.68 8.79 13.65
C LEU A 51 0.16 9.82 12.63
N LYS A 52 -0.05 9.41 11.37
CA LYS A 52 -0.69 10.25 10.35
C LYS A 52 -2.13 10.60 10.75
N THR A 53 -2.91 9.62 11.21
CA THR A 53 -4.28 9.88 11.68
C THR A 53 -4.29 10.80 12.90
N GLU A 54 -3.43 10.56 13.88
CA GLU A 54 -3.33 11.40 15.08
C GLU A 54 -2.96 12.85 14.73
N ARG A 55 -1.95 13.05 13.88
CA ARG A 55 -1.57 14.38 13.38
C ARG A 55 -2.76 15.07 12.72
N ASN A 56 -3.46 14.40 11.81
CA ASN A 56 -4.58 14.97 11.06
C ASN A 56 -5.77 15.29 11.97
N ASP A 57 -6.05 14.44 12.96
CA ASP A 57 -7.10 14.68 13.95
C ASP A 57 -6.77 15.88 14.84
N CYS A 58 -5.51 16.01 15.27
CA CYS A 58 -5.04 17.14 16.06
C CYS A 58 -5.13 18.45 15.27
N THR A 59 -4.70 18.48 14.00
CA THR A 59 -4.82 19.68 13.15
C THR A 59 -6.26 20.05 12.86
N ALA A 60 -7.14 19.07 12.62
CA ALA A 60 -8.57 19.30 12.43
C ALA A 60 -9.23 19.88 13.70
N LYS A 61 -8.93 19.32 14.88
CA LYS A 61 -9.41 19.85 16.16
C LYS A 61 -8.86 21.26 16.43
N ALA A 62 -7.60 21.52 16.08
CA ALA A 62 -6.99 22.85 16.25
C ALA A 62 -7.68 23.91 15.39
N LYS A 63 -8.05 23.53 14.15
CA LYS A 63 -8.85 24.39 13.26
C LYS A 63 -10.21 24.73 13.87
N VAL A 64 -10.90 23.77 14.49
CA VAL A 64 -12.18 24.03 15.19
C VAL A 64 -11.98 25.00 16.35
N GLN A 65 -10.93 24.81 17.17
CA GLN A 65 -10.60 25.73 18.27
C GLN A 65 -10.26 27.14 17.78
N ARG A 66 -9.60 27.26 16.63
CA ARG A 66 -9.32 28.56 15.98
C ARG A 66 -10.59 29.30 15.60
N LEU A 67 -11.54 28.60 14.97
CA LEU A 67 -12.84 29.18 14.61
C LEU A 67 -13.60 29.63 15.85
N LEU A 68 -13.66 28.78 16.88
CA LEU A 68 -14.28 29.13 18.17
C LEU A 68 -13.63 30.37 18.80
N ALA A 69 -12.30 30.44 18.81
CA ALA A 69 -11.57 31.58 19.35
C ALA A 69 -11.86 32.88 18.56
N ASN A 70 -11.99 32.80 17.23
CA ASN A 70 -12.38 33.93 16.40
C ASN A 70 -13.80 34.40 16.70
N ASP A 71 -14.76 33.48 16.86
CA ASP A 71 -16.15 33.79 17.16
C ASP A 71 -16.30 34.40 18.56
N LEU A 72 -15.67 33.80 19.59
CA LEU A 72 -15.63 34.34 20.95
C LEU A 72 -15.04 35.74 20.99
N ARG A 73 -14.01 36.00 20.17
CA ARG A 73 -13.42 37.33 20.09
C ARG A 73 -14.37 38.32 19.40
N ALA A 74 -15.06 37.91 18.34
CA ALA A 74 -16.02 38.76 17.64
C ALA A 74 -17.22 39.14 18.52
N THR A 75 -17.72 38.21 19.34
CA THR A 75 -18.78 38.51 20.32
C THR A 75 -18.30 39.51 21.36
N LEU A 76 -17.12 39.30 21.96
CA LEU A 76 -16.51 40.24 22.91
C LEU A 76 -16.27 41.64 22.32
N GLU A 77 -15.96 41.73 21.03
CA GLU A 77 -15.81 42.99 20.30
C GLU A 77 -17.16 43.69 20.10
N SER A 78 -18.20 42.94 19.69
CA SER A 78 -19.56 43.46 19.52
C SER A 78 -20.20 43.93 20.83
N GLU A 79 -19.86 43.28 21.95
CA GLU A 79 -20.33 43.62 23.29
C GLU A 79 -19.51 44.76 23.92
N GLY A 80 -18.45 45.26 23.26
CA GLY A 80 -17.60 46.33 23.76
C GLY A 80 -16.76 45.96 24.99
N LYS A 81 -16.62 44.66 25.26
CA LYS A 81 -15.96 44.08 26.44
C LYS A 81 -14.43 44.02 26.35
N LEU A 82 -13.88 44.25 25.16
CA LEU A 82 -12.44 44.28 24.92
C LEU A 82 -11.85 45.68 25.20
N LYS A 83 -11.08 45.82 26.30
CA LYS A 83 -10.24 47.02 26.48
C LYS A 83 -9.04 46.99 25.52
N ASN A 84 -8.90 48.07 24.74
CA ASN A 84 -7.88 48.26 23.71
C ASN A 84 -7.77 47.09 22.73
N PRO A 85 -8.77 46.82 21.86
CA PRO A 85 -8.66 45.78 20.84
C PRO A 85 -7.46 46.03 19.91
N ASP A 86 -6.81 44.98 19.41
CA ASP A 86 -5.78 45.17 18.37
C ASP A 86 -6.41 45.76 17.11
N PRO A 87 -5.63 46.48 16.29
CA PRO A 87 -6.08 46.86 14.97
C PRO A 87 -6.52 45.62 14.17
N LYS A 88 -7.71 45.69 13.56
CA LYS A 88 -8.35 44.59 12.81
C LYS A 88 -7.39 43.87 11.84
N TRP A 89 -6.52 44.63 11.17
CA TRP A 89 -5.54 44.11 10.21
C TRP A 89 -4.49 43.17 10.84
N ALA A 90 -4.07 43.39 12.09
CA ALA A 90 -3.04 42.58 12.73
C ALA A 90 -3.60 41.19 13.10
N ARG A 91 -4.88 41.14 13.50
CA ARG A 91 -5.62 39.90 13.76
C ARG A 91 -5.84 39.10 12.48
N GLU A 92 -6.39 39.76 11.46
CA GLU A 92 -6.68 39.12 10.17
C GLU A 92 -5.41 38.57 9.56
N LYS A 93 -4.30 39.32 9.62
CA LYS A 93 -3.00 38.84 9.15
C LYS A 93 -2.53 37.55 9.85
N LEU A 94 -2.59 37.47 11.18
CA LEU A 94 -2.19 36.25 11.89
C LEU A 94 -3.07 35.05 11.50
N ASN A 95 -4.38 35.28 11.40
CA ASN A 95 -5.33 34.24 11.03
C ASN A 95 -5.12 33.78 9.57
N ASP A 96 -4.87 34.71 8.66
CA ASP A 96 -4.57 34.45 7.25
C ASP A 96 -3.24 33.71 7.11
N ASP A 97 -2.20 34.10 7.87
CA ASP A 97 -0.92 33.40 7.90
C ASP A 97 -1.10 31.94 8.35
N ILE A 98 -1.91 31.69 9.38
CA ILE A 98 -2.24 30.33 9.83
C ILE A 98 -3.03 29.57 8.76
N ILE A 99 -4.03 30.19 8.13
CA ILE A 99 -4.82 29.56 7.05
C ILE A 99 -3.93 29.20 5.85
N ASN A 100 -3.02 30.10 5.47
CA ASN A 100 -2.08 29.87 4.38
C ASN A 100 -1.13 28.70 4.70
N LEU A 101 -0.64 28.61 5.93
CA LEU A 101 0.18 27.49 6.38
C LEU A 101 -0.64 26.18 6.46
N GLU A 102 -1.91 26.22 6.90
CA GLU A 102 -2.81 25.05 6.88
C GLU A 102 -3.05 24.56 5.44
N ASN A 103 -3.24 25.47 4.49
CA ASN A 103 -3.38 25.15 3.07
C ASN A 103 -2.06 24.60 2.50
N GLU A 104 -0.92 25.18 2.87
CA GLU A 104 0.41 24.67 2.51
C GLU A 104 0.59 23.24 3.01
N LEU A 105 0.18 22.95 4.26
CA LEU A 105 0.21 21.60 4.83
C LEU A 105 -0.68 20.61 4.07
N GLN A 106 -1.83 21.06 3.56
CA GLN A 106 -2.75 20.22 2.78
C GLN A 106 -2.28 19.98 1.33
N THR A 107 -1.56 20.94 0.75
CA THR A 107 -1.18 20.96 -0.67
C THR A 107 0.24 20.49 -0.94
N GLN A 108 1.16 20.62 0.02
CA GLN A 108 2.51 20.04 -0.03
C GLN A 108 2.46 18.54 0.28
N ALA A 109 1.80 17.79 -0.60
CA ALA A 109 1.80 16.34 -0.53
C ALA A 109 3.18 15.81 -0.97
N GLY A 110 3.96 15.25 -0.04
CA GLY A 110 5.06 14.35 -0.39
C GLY A 110 6.46 14.68 0.15
N ASP A 111 6.69 15.86 0.72
CA ASP A 111 7.93 16.13 1.47
C ASP A 111 7.63 16.23 2.96
N HIS A 112 7.85 15.11 3.68
CA HIS A 112 7.63 15.07 5.12
C HIS A 112 8.51 16.09 5.87
N LYS A 113 9.66 16.52 5.32
CA LYS A 113 10.49 17.57 5.94
C LYS A 113 9.88 18.95 5.73
N SER A 114 9.20 19.22 4.61
CA SER A 114 8.49 20.48 4.40
C SER A 114 7.24 20.56 5.27
N GLU A 115 6.47 19.47 5.36
CA GLU A 115 5.30 19.35 6.24
C GLU A 115 5.69 19.64 7.71
N GLN A 116 6.81 19.08 8.18
CA GLN A 116 7.33 19.37 9.52
C GLN A 116 7.65 20.85 9.73
N LYS A 117 8.27 21.51 8.75
CA LYS A 117 8.59 22.94 8.84
C LYS A 117 7.32 23.78 8.94
N VAL A 118 6.29 23.44 8.18
CA VAL A 118 4.98 24.12 8.22
C VAL A 118 4.33 23.95 9.60
N LEU A 119 4.27 22.73 10.13
CA LEU A 119 3.74 22.48 11.48
C LEU A 119 4.49 23.26 12.57
N ARG A 120 5.82 23.30 12.49
CA ARG A 120 6.65 24.07 13.43
C ARG A 120 6.39 25.57 13.33
N LYS A 121 6.19 26.12 12.13
CA LYS A 121 5.82 27.52 11.94
C LYS A 121 4.48 27.82 12.60
N ILE A 122 3.46 26.99 12.36
CA ILE A 122 2.13 27.16 12.98
C ILE A 122 2.25 27.11 14.50
N ARG A 123 2.97 26.12 15.04
CA ARG A 123 3.22 25.96 16.47
C ARG A 123 3.88 27.19 17.08
N ASN A 124 4.90 27.75 16.44
CA ASN A 124 5.61 28.93 16.92
C ASN A 124 4.69 30.17 16.91
N LEU A 125 3.94 30.40 15.83
CA LEU A 125 2.95 31.48 15.75
C LEU A 125 1.90 31.37 16.86
N GLN A 126 1.44 30.16 17.15
CA GLN A 126 0.48 29.92 18.24
C GLN A 126 1.09 30.11 19.63
N ALA A 127 2.38 29.81 19.80
CA ALA A 127 3.08 30.07 21.05
C ALA A 127 3.25 31.57 21.30
N GLU A 128 3.65 32.34 20.28
CA GLU A 128 3.72 33.81 20.34
C GLU A 128 2.36 34.43 20.62
N HIS A 129 1.32 33.99 19.90
CA HIS A 129 -0.06 34.41 20.15
C HIS A 129 -0.48 34.09 21.58
N GLY A 130 -0.19 32.89 22.09
CA GLY A 130 -0.53 32.49 23.46
C GLY A 130 0.10 33.36 24.54
N VAL A 131 1.36 33.79 24.37
CA VAL A 131 2.02 34.76 25.28
C VAL A 131 1.28 36.10 25.25
N TRP A 132 0.91 36.55 24.06
CA TRP A 132 0.12 37.77 23.89
C TRP A 132 -1.27 37.64 24.55
N VAL A 133 -2.00 36.54 24.36
CA VAL A 133 -3.31 36.30 24.99
C VAL A 133 -3.19 36.30 26.53
N ALA A 134 -2.18 35.61 27.08
CA ALA A 134 -1.96 35.57 28.53
C ALA A 134 -1.73 36.98 29.13
N SER A 135 -0.98 37.84 28.44
CA SER A 135 -0.76 39.24 28.85
C SER A 135 -2.05 40.08 28.85
N ARG A 136 -3.02 39.70 28.02
CA ARG A 136 -4.30 40.40 27.87
C ARG A 136 -5.37 39.93 28.85
N VAL A 137 -5.41 38.64 29.16
CA VAL A 137 -6.33 38.07 30.16
C VAL A 137 -6.12 38.72 31.52
N ALA A 138 -4.87 39.05 31.87
CA ALA A 138 -4.54 39.79 33.09
C ALA A 138 -5.26 41.15 33.21
N ASN A 139 -5.58 41.77 32.07
CA ASN A 139 -6.23 43.07 31.98
C ASN A 139 -7.73 42.98 31.65
N ASN A 140 -8.19 41.85 31.10
CA ASN A 140 -9.56 41.59 30.66
C ASN A 140 -10.00 40.17 31.06
N PRO A 141 -10.59 39.99 32.26
CA PRO A 141 -11.03 38.67 32.75
C PRO A 141 -12.09 37.99 31.86
N GLU A 142 -12.86 38.76 31.10
CA GLU A 142 -13.89 38.28 30.17
C GLU A 142 -13.31 37.53 28.94
N MET A 143 -11.99 37.60 28.72
CA MET A 143 -11.29 36.83 27.68
C MET A 143 -10.89 35.42 28.10
N LYS A 144 -11.35 34.93 29.26
CA LYS A 144 -10.97 33.60 29.77
C LYS A 144 -11.29 32.47 28.78
N ASP A 145 -12.50 32.43 28.25
CA ASP A 145 -12.91 31.36 27.31
C ASP A 145 -12.11 31.40 26.01
N PHE A 146 -11.75 32.60 25.55
CA PHE A 146 -10.85 32.79 24.40
C PHE A 146 -9.43 32.30 24.69
N ALA A 147 -8.93 32.51 25.91
CA ALA A 147 -7.63 32.02 26.35
C ALA A 147 -7.61 30.49 26.45
N ASP A 148 -8.66 29.88 26.98
CA ASP A 148 -8.81 28.43 27.08
C ASP A 148 -8.86 27.78 25.68
N ALA A 149 -9.58 28.39 24.73
CA ALA A 149 -9.59 27.96 23.33
C ALA A 149 -8.21 28.10 22.66
N SER A 150 -7.50 29.21 22.92
CA SER A 150 -6.15 29.46 22.40
C SER A 150 -5.12 28.48 22.97
N GLU A 151 -5.21 28.16 24.27
CA GLU A 151 -4.33 27.17 24.91
C GLU A 151 -4.62 25.76 24.37
N SER A 152 -5.89 25.41 24.21
CA SER A 152 -6.31 24.13 23.61
C SER A 152 -5.77 23.98 22.19
N MET A 153 -5.88 25.03 21.37
CA MET A 153 -5.32 25.07 20.02
C MET A 153 -3.80 24.88 20.01
N LYS A 154 -3.06 25.56 20.90
CA LYS A 154 -1.61 25.39 21.04
C LYS A 154 -1.25 23.95 21.38
N ARG A 155 -1.91 23.35 22.38
CA ARG A 155 -1.68 21.96 22.80
C ARG A 155 -1.91 20.97 21.66
N LEU A 156 -2.93 21.19 20.83
CA LEU A 156 -3.22 20.35 19.67
C LEU A 156 -2.13 20.45 18.59
N TYR A 157 -1.62 21.66 18.31
CA TYR A 157 -0.51 21.82 17.37
C TYR A 157 0.80 21.24 17.90
N ASP A 158 1.06 21.32 19.21
CA ASP A 158 2.20 20.65 19.84
C ASP A 158 2.09 19.11 19.71
N GLN A 159 0.90 18.54 19.88
CA GLN A 159 0.66 17.10 19.67
C GLN A 159 0.84 16.71 18.20
N ALA A 160 0.33 17.51 17.26
CA ALA A 160 0.50 17.27 15.83
C ALA A 160 1.99 17.26 15.41
N ASP A 161 2.79 18.22 15.91
CA ASP A 161 4.24 18.26 15.65
C ASP A 161 4.96 17.06 16.26
N LYS A 162 4.62 16.63 17.48
CA LYS A 162 5.19 15.42 18.11
C LYS A 162 4.84 14.15 17.35
N ALA A 163 3.58 13.98 16.95
CA ALA A 163 3.15 12.83 16.15
C ALA A 163 3.89 12.79 14.81
N HIS A 164 4.10 13.95 14.18
CA HIS A 164 4.85 14.05 12.93
C HIS A 164 6.36 13.78 13.13
N GLN A 165 6.96 14.22 14.23
CA GLN A 165 8.35 13.91 14.58
C GLN A 165 8.56 12.40 14.78
N ALA A 166 7.69 11.76 15.57
CA ALA A 166 7.71 10.31 15.74
C ALA A 166 7.49 9.57 14.40
N MET A 167 6.66 10.13 13.51
CA MET A 167 6.46 9.56 12.18
C MET A 167 7.75 9.61 11.35
N LEU A 168 8.49 10.72 11.36
CA LEU A 168 9.75 10.87 10.62
C LEU A 168 10.81 9.86 11.07
N GLU A 169 10.93 9.61 12.38
CA GLU A 169 11.85 8.60 12.92
C GLU A 169 11.52 7.20 12.38
N LEU A 170 10.24 6.88 12.21
CA LEU A 170 9.80 5.59 11.66
C LEU A 170 9.87 5.50 10.14
N VAL A 171 9.91 6.61 9.41
CA VAL A 171 9.95 6.60 7.93
C VAL A 171 11.27 6.03 7.44
N GLU A 172 12.40 6.41 8.05
CA GLU A 172 13.72 5.88 7.68
C GLU A 172 13.81 4.37 7.99
N GLU A 173 13.30 3.95 9.15
CA GLU A 173 13.20 2.52 9.51
C GLU A 173 12.27 1.78 8.53
N ASN A 174 11.16 2.39 8.13
CA ASN A 174 10.21 1.81 7.18
C ASN A 174 10.82 1.56 5.82
N GLU A 175 11.62 2.51 5.31
CA GLU A 175 12.32 2.39 4.03
C GLU A 175 13.29 1.19 4.06
N GLN A 176 14.09 1.07 5.11
CA GLN A 176 14.97 -0.08 5.32
C GLN A 176 14.18 -1.41 5.37
N GLN A 177 13.11 -1.47 6.16
CA GLN A 177 12.27 -2.67 6.24
C GLN A 177 11.58 -3.00 4.91
N HIS A 178 11.24 -1.99 4.11
CA HIS A 178 10.68 -2.19 2.79
C HIS A 178 11.70 -2.79 1.81
N GLU A 179 12.95 -2.34 1.85
CA GLU A 179 14.05 -2.93 1.08
C GLU A 179 14.30 -4.39 1.50
N PHE A 180 14.40 -4.66 2.81
CA PHE A 180 14.55 -6.02 3.33
C PHE A 180 13.40 -6.94 2.91
N TYR A 181 12.16 -6.47 3.02
CA TYR A 181 11.00 -7.20 2.54
C TYR A 181 11.09 -7.49 1.04
N SER A 182 11.44 -6.49 0.23
CA SER A 182 11.51 -6.62 -1.22
C SER A 182 12.56 -7.67 -1.63
N MET A 183 13.74 -7.62 -1.01
CA MET A 183 14.81 -8.60 -1.22
C MET A 183 14.35 -10.04 -0.88
N HIS A 184 13.77 -10.24 0.31
CA HIS A 184 13.34 -11.58 0.73
C HIS A 184 12.13 -12.10 -0.06
N GLU A 185 11.21 -11.22 -0.42
CA GLU A 185 10.06 -11.58 -1.25
C GLU A 185 10.49 -11.92 -2.69
N GLU A 186 11.47 -11.21 -3.24
CA GLU A 186 12.07 -11.55 -4.54
C GLU A 186 12.76 -12.91 -4.50
N ALA A 187 13.56 -13.18 -3.46
CA ALA A 187 14.20 -14.49 -3.26
C ALA A 187 13.17 -15.62 -3.17
N ARG A 188 12.10 -15.43 -2.37
CA ARG A 188 11.01 -16.41 -2.23
C ARG A 188 10.28 -16.63 -3.56
N ARG A 189 9.95 -15.57 -4.30
CA ARG A 189 9.31 -15.65 -5.62
C ARG A 189 10.20 -16.36 -6.63
N GLY A 190 11.50 -16.05 -6.61
CA GLY A 190 12.51 -16.70 -7.43
C GLY A 190 12.57 -18.21 -7.18
N ALA A 191 12.73 -18.62 -5.91
CA ALA A 191 12.76 -20.02 -5.50
C ALA A 191 11.47 -20.76 -5.91
N ASN A 192 10.30 -20.18 -5.61
CA ASN A 192 9.02 -20.77 -5.99
C ASN A 192 8.85 -20.89 -7.52
N SER A 193 9.26 -19.88 -8.28
CA SER A 193 9.20 -19.91 -9.74
C SER A 193 10.12 -20.97 -10.35
N GLN A 194 11.30 -21.17 -9.77
CA GLN A 194 12.23 -22.21 -10.21
C GLN A 194 11.69 -23.60 -9.89
N LEU A 195 11.16 -23.80 -8.67
CA LEU A 195 10.49 -25.04 -8.27
C LEU A 195 9.33 -25.40 -9.21
N GLN A 196 8.42 -24.46 -9.47
CA GLN A 196 7.29 -24.70 -10.38
C GLN A 196 7.76 -25.07 -11.79
N ARG A 197 8.85 -24.45 -12.28
CA ARG A 197 9.43 -24.76 -13.59
C ARG A 197 10.04 -26.16 -13.62
N THR A 198 10.75 -26.59 -12.57
CA THR A 198 11.35 -27.93 -12.51
C THR A 198 10.29 -29.02 -12.34
N GLU A 199 9.27 -28.79 -11.52
CA GLU A 199 8.11 -29.69 -11.39
C GLU A 199 7.33 -29.81 -12.70
N ALA A 200 7.10 -28.68 -13.39
CA ALA A 200 6.45 -28.69 -14.71
C ALA A 200 7.29 -29.44 -15.75
N ALA A 201 8.62 -29.31 -15.71
CA ALA A 201 9.53 -30.05 -16.59
C ALA A 201 9.49 -31.57 -16.32
N LEU A 202 9.41 -31.96 -15.04
CA LEU A 202 9.26 -33.36 -14.65
C LEU A 202 7.93 -33.92 -15.18
N LYS A 203 6.82 -33.23 -14.89
CA LYS A 203 5.48 -33.61 -15.36
C LYS A 203 5.42 -33.71 -16.88
N THR A 204 6.00 -32.75 -17.59
CA THR A 204 6.03 -32.75 -19.06
C THR A 204 6.85 -33.92 -19.59
N SER A 205 7.96 -34.27 -18.94
CA SER A 205 8.79 -35.41 -19.32
C SER A 205 8.07 -36.74 -19.10
N THR A 206 7.36 -36.90 -17.97
CA THR A 206 6.52 -38.09 -17.72
C THR A 206 5.41 -38.23 -18.76
N ILE A 207 4.71 -37.14 -19.07
CA ILE A 207 3.67 -37.13 -20.12
C ILE A 207 4.26 -37.50 -21.48
N ALA A 208 5.43 -36.95 -21.82
CA ALA A 208 6.10 -37.24 -23.08
C ALA A 208 6.47 -38.72 -23.21
N ILE A 209 7.07 -39.32 -22.16
CA ILE A 209 7.40 -40.76 -22.15
C ILE A 209 6.13 -41.59 -22.33
N ASN A 210 5.09 -41.37 -21.52
CA ASN A 210 3.83 -42.12 -21.61
C ASN A 210 3.20 -42.00 -23.01
N ASN A 211 3.26 -40.80 -23.61
CA ASN A 211 2.73 -40.56 -24.94
C ASN A 211 3.50 -41.33 -26.02
N TRP A 212 4.84 -41.29 -25.97
CA TRP A 212 5.69 -41.98 -26.95
C TRP A 212 5.69 -43.50 -26.76
N GLN A 213 5.64 -44.00 -25.53
CA GLN A 213 5.44 -45.42 -25.22
C GLN A 213 4.12 -45.92 -25.81
N GLY A 214 3.01 -45.24 -25.50
CA GLY A 214 1.71 -45.62 -26.04
C GLY A 214 1.64 -45.60 -27.57
N ARG A 215 2.40 -44.72 -28.24
CA ARG A 215 2.51 -44.69 -29.70
C ARG A 215 3.40 -45.80 -30.26
N LEU A 216 4.45 -46.18 -29.56
CA LEU A 216 5.29 -47.33 -29.95
C LEU A 216 4.49 -48.64 -29.84
N GLU A 217 3.63 -48.77 -28.83
CA GLU A 217 2.79 -49.95 -28.62
C GLU A 217 1.58 -50.01 -29.56
N LYS A 218 0.85 -48.90 -29.72
CA LYS A 218 -0.43 -48.83 -30.46
C LYS A 218 -0.25 -48.43 -31.93
N GLY A 219 0.99 -48.15 -32.35
CA GLY A 219 1.32 -47.68 -33.69
C GLY A 219 1.08 -46.18 -33.90
N PHE A 220 1.59 -45.68 -35.03
CA PHE A 220 1.62 -44.24 -35.36
C PHE A 220 0.38 -43.74 -36.11
N VAL A 221 -0.58 -44.60 -36.42
CA VAL A 221 -1.77 -44.29 -37.25
C VAL A 221 -2.55 -43.09 -36.69
N ASN A 222 -2.61 -42.96 -35.36
CA ASN A 222 -3.28 -41.84 -34.70
C ASN A 222 -2.58 -40.48 -34.85
N LEU A 223 -1.33 -40.39 -35.34
CA LEU A 223 -0.70 -39.08 -35.60
C LEU A 223 -1.28 -38.40 -36.84
N LEU A 224 -1.67 -39.18 -37.84
CA LEU A 224 -2.15 -38.66 -39.10
C LEU A 224 -3.67 -38.49 -39.13
N LYS A 225 -4.40 -39.03 -38.15
CA LYS A 225 -5.86 -38.99 -38.08
C LYS A 225 -6.43 -37.58 -38.30
N ASP A 226 -5.88 -36.57 -37.64
CA ASP A 226 -6.33 -35.18 -37.79
C ASP A 226 -6.01 -34.62 -39.19
N ALA A 227 -4.84 -34.97 -39.75
CA ALA A 227 -4.43 -34.56 -41.08
C ALA A 227 -5.26 -35.24 -42.18
N GLU A 228 -5.55 -36.53 -42.01
CA GLU A 228 -6.42 -37.33 -42.88
C GLU A 228 -7.86 -36.83 -42.81
N GLN A 229 -8.35 -36.47 -41.62
CA GLN A 229 -9.67 -35.89 -41.44
C GLN A 229 -9.81 -34.57 -42.20
N VAL A 230 -8.83 -33.67 -42.09
CA VAL A 230 -8.83 -32.42 -42.84
C VAL A 230 -8.70 -32.68 -44.34
N LYS A 231 -7.83 -33.62 -44.76
CA LYS A 231 -7.68 -34.02 -46.16
C LYS A 231 -8.97 -34.59 -46.75
N ALA A 232 -9.77 -35.29 -45.95
CA ALA A 232 -11.09 -35.80 -46.32
C ALA A 232 -12.19 -34.72 -46.33
N GLY A 233 -11.85 -33.44 -46.11
CA GLY A 233 -12.80 -32.32 -46.08
C GLY A 233 -13.44 -32.06 -44.72
N GLY A 234 -12.97 -32.72 -43.65
CA GLY A 234 -13.44 -32.52 -42.28
C GLY A 234 -12.88 -31.25 -41.62
N ASN A 235 -13.53 -30.83 -40.53
CA ASN A 235 -13.09 -29.67 -39.75
C ASN A 235 -11.74 -29.94 -39.06
N SER A 236 -10.90 -28.91 -39.00
CA SER A 236 -9.63 -28.97 -38.25
C SER A 236 -9.87 -29.09 -36.75
N THR A 237 -8.88 -29.63 -36.03
CA THR A 237 -8.92 -29.81 -34.57
C THR A 237 -9.16 -28.48 -33.84
N ILE A 238 -8.62 -27.37 -34.38
CA ILE A 238 -8.86 -26.01 -33.84
C ILE A 238 -10.32 -25.60 -34.02
N ALA A 239 -10.90 -25.83 -35.20
CA ALA A 239 -12.30 -25.51 -35.46
C ALA A 239 -13.26 -26.33 -34.58
N ILE A 240 -12.96 -27.61 -34.35
CA ILE A 240 -13.71 -28.49 -33.46
C ILE A 240 -13.64 -27.98 -32.01
N ARG A 241 -12.44 -27.67 -31.51
CA ARG A 241 -12.25 -27.14 -30.15
C ARG A 241 -12.95 -25.80 -29.95
N ARG A 242 -12.92 -24.92 -30.94
CA ARG A 242 -13.61 -23.63 -30.90
C ARG A 242 -15.13 -23.83 -30.82
N LYS A 243 -15.70 -24.74 -31.62
CA LYS A 243 -17.13 -25.08 -31.54
C LYS A 243 -17.50 -25.67 -30.18
N ALA A 244 -16.68 -26.57 -29.64
CA ALA A 244 -16.91 -27.16 -28.33
C ALA A 244 -16.84 -26.14 -27.19
N LYS A 245 -15.89 -25.19 -27.26
CA LYS A 245 -15.78 -24.09 -26.30
C LYS A 245 -17.01 -23.18 -26.33
N LEU A 246 -17.44 -22.77 -27.53
CA LEU A 246 -18.65 -21.96 -27.70
C LEU A 246 -19.91 -22.68 -27.19
N ALA A 247 -20.01 -23.99 -27.41
CA ALA A 247 -21.12 -24.79 -26.89
C ALA A 247 -21.08 -24.92 -25.36
N ALA A 248 -19.89 -25.02 -24.75
CA ALA A 248 -19.74 -25.06 -23.30
C ALA A 248 -20.06 -23.70 -22.65
N GLU A 249 -19.64 -22.59 -23.26
CA GLU A 249 -19.96 -21.24 -22.82
C GLU A 249 -21.48 -20.99 -22.88
N ALA A 250 -22.14 -21.38 -23.98
CA ALA A 250 -23.59 -21.28 -24.10
C ALA A 250 -24.36 -22.16 -23.09
N ALA A 251 -23.82 -23.32 -22.71
CA ALA A 251 -24.44 -24.20 -21.72
C ALA A 251 -24.32 -23.67 -20.28
N VAL A 252 -23.25 -22.92 -19.97
CA VAL A 252 -23.09 -22.25 -18.68
C VAL A 252 -24.01 -21.04 -18.56
N GLU A 253 -24.17 -20.27 -19.64
CA GLU A 253 -25.05 -19.10 -19.69
C GLU A 253 -26.54 -19.47 -19.47
N VAL A 254 -26.98 -20.62 -20.02
CA VAL A 254 -28.35 -21.13 -19.79
C VAL A 254 -28.57 -21.63 -18.35
N GLN A 255 -27.52 -22.01 -17.61
CA GLN A 255 -27.62 -22.44 -16.21
C GLN A 255 -27.58 -21.29 -15.20
N GLU A 256 -27.11 -20.10 -15.59
CA GLU A 256 -27.12 -18.90 -14.75
C GLU A 256 -28.42 -18.07 -14.89
N GLU A 257 -29.24 -18.36 -15.91
CA GLU A 257 -30.53 -17.71 -16.17
C GLU A 257 -31.76 -18.48 -15.63
N GLU A 258 -31.58 -19.69 -15.06
CA GLU A 258 -32.60 -20.49 -14.34
C GLU A 258 -32.46 -20.39 -12.81
#